data_AF-A0A2B6QR61-F1
#
_entry.id   AF-A0A2B6QR61-F1
#
_cell.length_a   1.000
_cell.length_b   1.000
_cell.length_c   1.000
_cell.angle_alpha   90.00
_cell.angle_beta   90.00
_cell.angle_gamma   90.00
#
_symmetry.space_group_name_H-M   'P 1'
#
loop_
_entity.id
_entity.type
_entity.pdbx_description
1 polymer ?
#
loop_
_entity_poly.entity_id
_entity_poly.type
_entity_poly.pdbx_seq_one_letter_code
_entity_poly.pdbx_strand_id
1 'polypeptide(L)' 'MIDVYIMQPFDKREFAKTEILLTSEVTEILRISIARMNALLKKGQIKPIRRTKGTSIFLREEWLKDME' A
#
# COMPACT_ATOMS: atom_id res chain seq x y z
N MET A 1 35.59 13.90 -10.70
CA MET A 1 34.17 14.28 -10.53
C MET A 1 33.83 14.06 -9.08
N ILE A 2 33.35 15.09 -8.40
CA ILE A 2 32.84 14.97 -7.03
C ILE A 2 31.37 14.55 -7.20
N ASP A 3 31.04 13.29 -6.93
CA ASP A 3 29.65 12.86 -6.84
C ASP A 3 29.03 13.57 -5.62
N VAL A 4 28.44 14.73 -5.87
CA VAL A 4 27.66 15.44 -4.87
C VAL A 4 26.35 14.65 -4.73
N TYR A 5 26.27 13.82 -3.69
CA TYR A 5 25.04 13.12 -3.35
C TYR A 5 24.02 14.14 -2.81
N ILE A 6 23.34 14.84 -3.71
CA ILE A 6 22.25 15.76 -3.36
C ILE A 6 21.04 14.89 -3.03
N MET A 7 20.68 14.80 -1.75
CA MET A 7 19.40 14.20 -1.35
C MET A 7 18.29 14.99 -2.06
N GLN A 8 17.56 14.31 -2.94
CA GLN A 8 16.36 14.88 -3.53
C GLN A 8 15.41 15.28 -2.40
N PRO A 9 14.76 16.45 -2.49
CA PRO A 9 13.74 16.82 -1.53
C PRO A 9 12.64 15.75 -1.55
N PHE A 10 12.46 15.05 -0.44
CA PHE A 10 11.43 14.01 -0.32
C PHE A 10 10.10 14.62 0.13
N ASP A 11 9.15 14.72 -0.80
CA ASP A 11 7.78 15.08 -0.46
C ASP A 11 7.01 13.87 0.08
N LYS A 12 6.89 13.81 1.41
CA LYS A 12 6.13 12.79 2.14
C LYS A 12 4.65 12.75 1.74
N ARG A 13 4.04 13.88 1.39
CA ARG A 13 2.63 13.96 1.04
C ARG A 13 2.39 13.44 -0.37
N GLU A 14 3.28 13.76 -1.30
CA GLU A 14 3.23 13.21 -2.65
C GLU A 14 3.45 11.70 -2.62
N PHE A 15 4.46 11.24 -1.87
CA PHE A 15 4.68 9.81 -1.65
C PHE A 15 3.45 9.12 -1.04
N ALA A 16 2.84 9.70 -0.01
CA ALA A 16 1.65 9.10 0.61
C ALA A 16 0.43 9.05 -0.33
N LYS A 17 0.31 9.95 -1.31
CA LYS A 17 -0.78 9.92 -2.29
C LYS A 17 -0.53 8.90 -3.39
N THR A 18 0.73 8.72 -3.77
CA THR A 18 1.12 7.89 -4.91
C THR A 18 1.34 6.46 -4.48
N GLU A 19 2.07 6.20 -3.40
CA GLU A 19 2.57 4.87 -3.07
C GLU A 19 1.81 4.14 -1.96
N ILE A 20 0.88 4.81 -1.27
CA ILE A 20 0.10 4.19 -0.20
C ILE A 20 -1.30 3.86 -0.69
N LEU A 21 -1.75 2.63 -0.40
CA LEU A 21 -3.11 2.18 -0.64
C LEU A 21 -3.85 1.92 0.67
N LEU A 22 -5.15 2.23 0.67
CA LEU A 22 -6.09 1.89 1.73
C LEU A 22 -6.80 0.58 1.41
N THR A 23 -7.47 0.01 2.42
CA THR A 23 -8.20 -1.25 2.27
C THR A 23 -9.25 -1.20 1.15
N SER A 24 -9.94 -0.06 0.96
CA SER A 24 -10.91 0.13 -0.12
C SER A 24 -10.27 0.03 -1.51
N GLU A 25 -9.13 0.69 -1.71
CA GLU A 25 -8.42 0.69 -2.98
C GLU A 25 -7.88 -0.71 -3.30
N VAL A 26 -7.33 -1.42 -2.30
CA VAL A 26 -6.87 -2.79 -2.50
C VAL A 26 -8.04 -3.74 -2.80
N THR A 27 -9.21 -3.56 -2.18
CA THR A 27 -10.39 -4.38 -2.53
C THR A 27 -10.87 -4.16 -3.95
N GLU A 28 -10.75 -2.93 -4.46
CA GLU A 28 -11.08 -2.59 -5.85
C GLU A 28 -10.10 -3.24 -6.82
N ILE A 29 -8.80 -3.15 -6.54
CA ILE A 29 -7.73 -3.79 -7.34
C ILE A 29 -7.94 -5.29 -7.43
N LEU A 30 -8.15 -5.96 -6.28
CA LEU A 30 -8.34 -7.41 -6.22
C LEU A 30 -9.74 -7.86 -6.66
N ARG A 31 -10.69 -6.93 -6.85
CA ARG A 31 -12.10 -7.21 -7.15
C ARG A 31 -12.75 -8.17 -6.15
N ILE A 32 -12.46 -7.98 -4.86
CA ILE A 32 -13.02 -8.79 -3.76
C ILE A 32 -13.89 -7.94 -2.84
N SER A 33 -14.80 -8.59 -2.13
CA SER A 33 -15.57 -7.92 -1.07
C SER A 33 -14.71 -7.56 0.14
N ILE A 34 -15.12 -6.52 0.88
CA ILE A 34 -14.50 -6.15 2.17
C ILE A 34 -14.52 -7.33 3.16
N ALA A 35 -15.58 -8.14 3.17
CA ALA A 35 -15.67 -9.32 4.01
C ALA A 35 -14.57 -10.34 3.67
N ARG A 36 -14.31 -10.56 2.37
CA ARG A 36 -13.22 -11.44 1.91
C ARG A 36 -11.86 -10.88 2.29
N MET A 37 -11.63 -9.59 2.08
CA MET A 37 -10.40 -8.90 2.49
C MET A 37 -10.12 -9.07 3.99
N ASN A 38 -11.14 -8.86 4.84
CA ASN A 38 -11.03 -9.07 6.28
C ASN A 38 -10.69 -10.52 6.65
N ALA A 39 -11.22 -11.52 5.91
CA ALA A 39 -10.86 -12.91 6.13
C ALA A 39 -9.40 -13.19 5.77
N LEU A 40 -8.89 -12.63 4.67
CA LEU A 40 -7.49 -12.76 4.24
C LEU A 40 -6.54 -12.09 5.23
N LEU A 41 -6.90 -10.90 5.74
CA LEU A 41 -6.18 -10.18 6.80
C LEU A 41 -6.13 -10.96 8.12
N LYS A 42 -7.23 -11.64 8.49
CA LYS A 42 -7.27 -12.49 9.70
C LYS A 42 -6.42 -13.74 9.55
N LYS A 43 -6.40 -14.34 8.35
CA LYS A 43 -5.56 -15.50 8.03
C LYS A 43 -4.06 -15.16 7.88
N GLY A 44 -3.71 -13.88 7.84
CA GLY A 44 -2.33 -13.43 7.65
C GLY A 44 -1.78 -13.64 6.23
N GLN A 45 -2.66 -13.96 5.27
CA GLN A 45 -2.33 -14.09 3.85
C GLN A 45 -2.04 -12.74 3.21
N ILE A 46 -2.68 -11.70 3.73
CA ILE A 46 -2.45 -10.31 3.38
C ILE A 46 -1.91 -9.60 4.63
N LYS A 47 -0.78 -8.88 4.50
CA LYS A 47 -0.16 -8.16 5.59
C LYS A 47 -0.07 -6.67 5.25
N PRO A 48 -0.78 -5.80 5.98
CA PRO A 48 -0.60 -4.36 5.81
C PRO A 48 0.68 -3.89 6.51
N ILE A 49 1.24 -2.78 6.03
CA ILE A 49 2.30 -2.04 6.73
C ILE A 49 1.82 -1.66 8.12
N ARG A 50 0.57 -1.17 8.19
CA ARG A 50 -0.02 -0.67 9.44
C ARG A 50 -1.52 -0.87 9.45
N ARG A 51 -2.04 -1.29 10.61
CA ARG A 51 -3.48 -1.23 10.91
C ARG A 51 -3.81 0.04 11.67
N THR A 52 -4.88 0.70 11.25
CA THR A 52 -5.51 1.82 11.97
C THR A 52 -6.84 1.36 12.57
N LYS A 53 -7.56 2.26 13.26
CA LYS A 53 -8.88 1.93 13.84
C LYS A 53 -9.94 1.56 12.79
N GLY A 54 -9.81 2.05 11.55
CA GLY A 54 -10.85 1.88 10.52
C GLY A 54 -10.38 1.31 9.18
N THR A 55 -9.07 1.30 8.93
CA THR A 55 -8.50 0.80 7.66
C THR A 55 -7.11 0.24 7.86
N SER A 56 -6.68 -0.60 6.93
CA SER A 56 -5.31 -1.05 6.80
C SER A 56 -4.61 -0.31 5.68
N ILE A 57 -3.33 -0.02 5.90
CA ILE A 57 -2.45 0.74 5.01
C ILE A 57 -1.47 -0.23 4.35
N PHE A 58 -1.31 -0.11 3.04
CA PHE A 58 -0.53 -1.00 2.18
C PHE A 58 0.41 -0.20 1.27
N LEU A 59 1.51 -0.82 0.81
CA LEU A 59 2.39 -0.24 -0.21
C LEU A 59 1.88 -0.64 -1.58
N ARG A 60 1.72 0.32 -2.49
CA ARG A 60 1.23 0.08 -3.85
C ARG A 60 2.03 -0.99 -4.60
N GLU A 61 3.35 -1.01 -4.44
CA GLU A 61 4.25 -1.96 -5.11
C GLU A 61 3.92 -3.43 -4.84
N GLU A 62 3.35 -3.74 -3.67
CA GLU A 62 2.98 -5.12 -3.29
C GLU A 62 1.75 -5.62 -4.05
N TRP A 63 0.91 -4.70 -4.55
CA TRP A 63 -0.41 -5.00 -5.13
C TRP A 63 -0.46 -4.80 -6.64
N LEU A 64 0.54 -4.15 -7.22
CA LEU A 64 0.69 -4.03 -8.67
C LEU A 64 1.33 -5.28 -9.31
N LYS A 65 2.02 -6.11 -8.53
CA LYS A 65 2.70 -7.32 -9.04
C LYS A 65 1.75 -8.39 -9.59
N ASP A 66 0.48 -8.35 -9.18
CA ASP A 66 -0.55 -9.27 -9.67
C ASP A 66 -1.23 -8.77 -10.98
N MET A 67 -0.78 -7.63 -11.54
CA MET A 67 -1.35 -7.01 -12.74
C MET A 67 -0.47 -7.16 -14.02
N GLU A 68 0.71 -7.77 -13.93
CA GLU A 68 1.55 -8.18 -15.08
C GLU A 68 1.39 -9.67 -15.38
#